data_AF-A0AA36DIL5-F1
#
_entry.id   AF-A0AA36DIL5-F1
#
_cell.length_a   1.000
_cell.length_b   1.000
_cell.length_c   1.000
_cell.angle_alpha   90.00
_cell.angle_beta   90.00
_cell.angle_gamma   90.00
#
_symmetry.space_group_name_H-M   'P 1'
#
loop_
_entity.id
_entity.type
_entity.pdbx_description
1 polymer ?
#
loop_
_entity_poly.entity_id
_entity_poly.type
_entity_poly.pdbx_seq_one_letter_code
_entity_poly.pdbx_strand_id
1 'polypeptide(L)' 'MSFAEVDKLFDTENVQSGYDTLKKRFDEGEKTPDVLWRLAKFCQQLSARSKDKGKRK' A
#
# COMPACT_ATOMS: atom_id res chain seq x y z
N MET A 1 -0.19 14.16 3.63
CA MET A 1 -1.18 13.06 3.65
C MET A 1 -1.11 12.35 4.99
N SER A 2 -2.18 12.32 5.77
CA SER A 2 -2.19 11.55 7.02
C SER A 2 -2.30 10.05 6.74
N PHE A 3 -1.82 9.20 7.64
CA PHE A 3 -1.89 7.74 7.49
C PHE A 3 -3.33 7.23 7.29
N ALA A 4 -4.32 7.91 7.84
CA ALA A 4 -5.74 7.60 7.66
C ALA A 4 -6.21 7.76 6.20
N GLU A 5 -5.65 8.72 5.46
CA GLU A 5 -6.00 8.90 4.05
C GLU A 5 -5.33 7.84 3.16
N VAL A 6 -4.11 7.46 3.53
CA VAL A 6 -3.42 6.34 2.87
C VAL A 6 -4.18 5.04 3.11
N ASP A 7 -4.62 4.74 4.33
CA ASP A 7 -5.38 3.51 4.61
C ASP A 7 -6.75 3.50 3.90
N LYS A 8 -7.35 4.66 3.60
CA LYS A 8 -8.52 4.71 2.69
C LYS A 8 -8.20 4.24 1.27
N LEU A 9 -6.98 4.52 0.78
CA LEU A 9 -6.55 4.07 -0.55
C LEU A 9 -6.34 2.55 -0.59
N PHE A 10 -6.04 1.92 0.56
CA PHE A 10 -5.84 0.48 0.68
C PHE A 10 -7.03 -0.36 0.20
N ASP A 11 -8.24 0.09 0.54
CA ASP A 11 -9.47 -0.62 0.22
C ASP A 11 -9.98 -0.31 -1.21
N THR A 12 -9.45 0.75 -1.81
CA THR A 12 -9.82 1.18 -3.17
C THR A 12 -8.93 0.57 -4.25
N GLU A 13 -9.31 0.74 -5.51
CA GLU A 13 -8.48 0.39 -6.66
C GLU A 13 -7.18 1.21 -6.75
N ASN A 14 -7.07 2.29 -5.97
CA ASN A 14 -5.91 3.15 -5.88
C ASN A 14 -4.86 2.68 -4.84
N VAL A 15 -4.90 1.41 -4.43
CA VAL A 15 -3.91 0.80 -3.53
C VAL A 15 -2.47 1.00 -4.03
N GLN A 16 -2.25 1.04 -5.35
CA GLN A 16 -0.95 1.33 -5.95
C GLN A 16 -0.44 2.75 -5.60
N SER A 17 -1.31 3.76 -5.66
CA SER A 17 -0.96 5.15 -5.30
C SER A 17 -0.71 5.31 -3.81
N GLY A 18 -1.44 4.58 -2.96
CA GLY A 18 -1.18 4.55 -1.51
C GLY A 18 0.18 3.93 -1.18
N TYR A 19 0.55 2.85 -1.87
CA TYR A 19 1.87 2.24 -1.77
C TYR A 19 2.99 3.20 -2.19
N ASP A 20 2.83 3.88 -3.34
CA ASP A 20 3.84 4.83 -3.83
C ASP A 20 4.05 6.00 -2.85
N THR A 21 2.96 6.50 -2.26
CA THR A 21 3.00 7.54 -1.24
C THR A 21 3.75 7.10 0.03
N LEU A 22 3.49 5.87 0.50
CA LEU A 22 4.21 5.31 1.67
C LEU A 22 5.68 5.05 1.36
N LYS A 23 5.97 4.54 0.15
CA LYS A 23 7.34 4.27 -0.29
C LYS A 23 8.15 5.55 -0.41
N LYS A 24 7.55 6.63 -0.93
CA LYS A 24 8.18 7.95 -0.99
C LYS A 24 8.53 8.47 0.40
N ARG A 25 7.61 8.39 1.35
CA ARG A 25 7.88 8.81 2.75
C ARG A 25 8.96 7.98 3.43
N PHE A 26 8.97 6.68 3.16
CA PHE A 26 10.02 5.80 3.65
C PHE A 26 11.40 6.18 3.10
N ASP A 27 11.46 6.55 1.81
CA ASP A 27 12.68 7.02 1.13
C ASP A 27 13.13 8.40 1.64
N GLU A 28 12.18 9.29 1.94
CA GLU A 28 12.41 10.60 2.59
C GLU A 28 12.94 10.47 4.04
N GLY A 29 13.00 9.25 4.60
CA GLY A 29 13.61 8.97 5.90
C GLY A 29 12.62 8.67 7.02
N GLU A 30 11.32 8.69 6.75
CA GLU A 30 10.26 8.35 7.72
C GLU A 30 10.14 6.82 7.87
N LYS A 31 11.13 6.22 8.52
CA LYS A 31 11.24 4.77 8.77
C LYS A 31 10.58 4.36 10.08
N THR A 32 9.40 4.88 10.35
CA THR A 32 8.65 4.51 11.56
C THR A 32 8.05 3.11 11.41
N PRO A 33 7.83 2.39 12.53
CA PRO A 33 7.20 1.06 12.51
C PRO A 33 5.83 1.08 11.82
N ASP A 34 5.09 2.18 12.01
CA ASP A 34 3.82 2.48 11.38
C ASP A 34 3.86 2.50 9.84
N VAL A 35 4.92 3.07 9.26
CA VAL A 35 5.12 3.13 7.80
C VAL A 35 5.46 1.74 7.28
N LEU A 36 6.34 1.01 7.96
CA LEU A 36 6.74 -0.35 7.61
C LEU A 36 5.57 -1.33 7.63
N TRP A 37 4.75 -1.29 8.69
CA TRP A 37 3.57 -2.16 8.82
C TRP A 37 2.55 -1.87 7.72
N ARG A 38 2.31 -0.59 7.41
CA ARG A 38 1.40 -0.21 6.32
C ARG A 38 1.97 -0.63 4.96
N LEU A 39 3.25 -0.41 4.69
CA LEU A 39 3.93 -0.88 3.47
C LEU A 39 3.73 -2.38 3.26
N ALA A 40 3.98 -3.18 4.30
CA ALA A 40 3.78 -4.63 4.26
C ALA A 40 2.32 -5.00 3.95
N LYS A 41 1.36 -4.35 4.61
CA LYS A 41 -0.08 -4.53 4.38
C LYS A 41 -0.43 -4.24 2.91
N PHE A 42 0.04 -3.11 2.36
CA PHE A 42 -0.17 -2.72 0.97
C PHE A 42 0.44 -3.73 -0.03
N CYS A 43 1.65 -4.22 0.21
CA CYS A 43 2.27 -5.27 -0.60
C CYS A 43 1.41 -6.54 -0.64
N GLN A 44 0.87 -6.95 0.52
CA GLN A 44 -0.01 -8.13 0.62
C GLN A 44 -1.29 -7.93 -0.21
N GLN A 45 -1.91 -6.75 -0.12
CA GLN A 45 -3.14 -6.42 -0.84
C GLN A 45 -2.93 -6.34 -2.36
N LEU A 46 -1.81 -5.75 -2.80
CA LEU A 46 -1.41 -5.74 -4.20
C LEU A 46 -1.22 -7.17 -4.72
N SER A 47 -0.53 -8.02 -3.96
CA SER A 47 -0.35 -9.43 -4.32
C SER A 47 -1.67 -10.21 -4.38
N ALA A 48 -2.57 -9.98 -3.42
CA ALA A 48 -3.90 -10.58 -3.40
C ALA A 48 -4.75 -10.19 -4.62
N ARG A 49 -4.79 -8.88 -4.96
CA ARG A 49 -5.50 -8.38 -6.15
C ARG A 49 -4.88 -8.88 -7.46
N SER A 50 -3.55 -8.97 -7.55
CA SER A 50 -2.87 -9.54 -8.72
C SER A 50 -3.19 -11.02 -8.92
N LYS A 51 -3.32 -11.80 -7.83
CA LYS A 51 -3.73 -13.21 -7.92
C LYS A 51 -5.18 -13.39 -8.37
N ASP A 52 -6.07 -12.47 -8.01
CA ASP A 52 -7.49 -12.54 -8.38
C ASP A 52 -7.69 -12.36 -9.90
N LYS A 53 -6.97 -11.43 -10.53
CA LYS A 53 -6.97 -11.27 -12.00
C LYS A 53 -6.34 -12.44 -12.75
N GLY A 54 -5.53 -13.27 -12.10
CA GLY A 54 -4.87 -14.44 -12.71
C GLY A 54 -5.75 -15.70 -12.78
N LYS A 55 -6.86 -15.77 -12.04
CA LYS A 55 -7.77 -16.93 -12.04
C LYS A 55 -8.81 -16.91 -13.17
N ARG A 56 -8.85 -15.87 -14.00
CA ARG A 56 -9.59 -15.88 -15.27
C ARG A 56 -8.67 -16.37 -16.39
N LYS A 57 -8.36 -17.65 -16.43
CA LYS A 57 -7.78 -18.30 -17.60
C LYS A 57 -8.30 -19.71 -17.75
#